data_AF-A0A7M3ZSN3-F1
#
_entry.id   AF-A0A7M3ZSN3-F1
#
_cell.length_a   1.000
_cell.length_b   1.000
_cell.length_c   1.000
_cell.angle_alpha   90.00
_cell.angle_beta   90.00
_cell.angle_gamma   90.00
#
_symmetry.space_group_name_H-M   'P 1'
#
loop_
_entity.id
_entity.type
_entity.pdbx_description
1 polymer ?
#
loop_
_entity_poly.entity_id
_entity_poly.type
_entity_poly.pdbx_seq_one_letter_code
_entity_poly.pdbx_strand_id
1 'polypeptide(L)'
;MGRLFGLVGLILLSLILVPGIAQAHSASTFNVIIKQNDLQPGTTQIEYNDSIMWYNADSRENVTQRIVFDADGDGLYNGSADWDSGEIYQECTPPSNNSSSDCKESFTVWFNGTWGVGEYNYQA
;
A
#
# COMPACT_ATOMS: atom_id res chain seq x y z
N MET A 1 -15.23 44.52 30.73
CA MET A 1 -15.64 44.08 29.38
C MET A 1 -14.49 44.17 28.37
N GLY A 2 -13.98 45.35 27.99
CA GLY A 2 -12.97 45.49 26.91
C GLY A 2 -11.64 44.73 27.10
N ARG A 3 -11.16 44.56 28.33
CA ARG A 3 -9.95 43.77 28.64
C ARG A 3 -10.11 42.27 28.34
N LEU A 4 -11.32 41.73 28.50
CA LEU A 4 -11.63 40.32 28.25
C LEU A 4 -11.72 40.05 26.75
N PHE A 5 -12.36 40.95 25.99
CA PHE A 5 -12.43 40.89 24.52
C PHE A 5 -11.05 41.01 23.87
N GLY A 6 -10.16 41.86 24.40
CA GLY A 6 -8.78 41.98 23.91
C GLY A 6 -7.98 40.69 24.12
N LEU A 7 -8.13 40.03 25.28
CA LEU A 7 -7.44 38.78 25.59
C LEU A 7 -7.95 37.61 24.70
N VAL A 8 -9.27 37.52 24.51
CA VAL A 8 -9.89 36.53 23.62
C VAL A 8 -9.44 36.74 22.17
N GLY A 9 -9.38 37.99 21.71
CA GLY A 9 -8.86 38.33 20.38
C GLY A 9 -7.40 37.94 20.19
N LEU A 10 -6.56 38.14 21.20
CA LEU A 10 -5.14 37.77 21.18
C LEU A 10 -4.94 36.24 21.13
N ILE A 11 -5.75 35.48 21.86
CA ILE A 11 -5.73 34.01 21.85
C ILE A 11 -6.18 33.49 20.48
N LEU A 12 -7.27 33.99 19.93
CA LEU A 12 -7.75 33.61 18.59
C LEU A 12 -6.70 33.95 17.52
N LEU A 13 -6.08 35.12 17.61
CA LEU A 13 -5.01 35.52 16.69
C LEU A 13 -3.80 34.58 16.81
N SER A 14 -3.42 34.19 18.03
CA SER A 14 -2.32 33.24 18.24
C SER A 14 -2.60 31.86 17.65
N LEU A 15 -3.85 31.39 17.65
CA LEU A 15 -4.25 30.10 17.05
C LEU A 15 -4.16 30.11 15.51
N ILE A 16 -4.34 31.27 14.87
CA ILE A 16 -4.25 31.42 13.41
C ILE A 16 -2.79 31.56 12.95
N LEU A 17 -1.93 32.12 13.79
CA LEU A 17 -0.50 32.32 13.49
C LEU A 17 0.37 31.09 13.75
N VAL A 18 -0.16 30.01 14.32
CA VAL A 18 0.57 28.73 14.35
C VAL A 18 0.49 28.12 12.96
N PRO A 19 1.58 28.06 12.17
CA PRO A 19 1.56 27.30 10.93
C PRO A 19 1.23 25.86 11.30
N GLY A 20 0.18 25.30 10.69
CA GLY A 20 -0.06 23.86 10.76
C GLY A 20 1.21 23.17 10.26
N ILE A 21 1.84 22.39 11.14
CA ILE A 21 2.98 21.55 10.77
C ILE A 21 2.44 20.44 9.87
N ALA A 22 2.29 20.77 8.58
CA ALA A 22 2.02 19.79 7.54
C ALA A 22 3.38 19.15 7.22
N GLN A 23 3.56 17.90 7.67
CA GLN A 23 4.71 17.11 7.24
C GLN A 23 4.44 16.66 5.81
N ALA A 24 4.99 17.41 4.85
CA ALA A 24 4.97 17.02 3.45
C ALA A 24 6.02 15.92 3.26
N HIS A 25 5.56 14.72 2.91
CA HIS A 25 6.42 13.63 2.48
C HIS A 25 6.36 13.52 0.94
N SER A 26 7.42 13.01 0.32
CA SER A 26 7.45 12.78 -1.13
C SER A 26 6.97 11.37 -1.42
N ALA A 27 6.04 11.25 -2.36
CA ALA A 27 5.52 9.96 -2.81
C ALA A 27 6.66 8.99 -3.16
N SER A 28 6.60 7.80 -2.59
CA SER A 28 7.63 6.76 -2.69
C SER A 28 7.01 5.42 -3.12
N THR A 29 7.85 4.56 -3.70
CA THR A 29 7.50 3.15 -3.97
C THR A 29 8.29 2.26 -3.02
N PHE A 30 7.57 1.57 -2.14
CA PHE A 30 8.14 0.59 -1.22
C PHE A 30 8.18 -0.78 -1.90
N ASN A 31 9.35 -1.42 -1.90
CA ASN A 31 9.51 -2.75 -2.49
C ASN A 31 9.43 -3.81 -1.39
N VAL A 32 8.53 -4.78 -1.56
CA VAL A 32 8.37 -5.91 -0.64
C VAL A 32 8.75 -7.20 -1.37
N ILE A 33 9.71 -7.91 -0.79
CA ILE A 33 10.16 -9.23 -1.25
C ILE A 33 9.25 -10.30 -0.65
N ILE A 34 8.61 -11.12 -1.47
CA ILE A 34 7.92 -12.33 -1.00
C ILE A 34 8.89 -13.50 -1.07
N LYS A 35 9.22 -14.08 0.08
CA LYS A 35 10.02 -15.31 0.19
C LYS A 35 9.12 -16.44 0.68
N GLN A 36 9.63 -17.68 0.62
CA GLN A 36 8.90 -18.88 1.03
C GLN A 36 8.13 -18.78 2.37
N ASN A 37 8.73 -18.17 3.40
CA ASN A 37 8.15 -18.08 4.74
C ASN A 37 8.23 -16.66 5.33
N ASP A 38 8.52 -15.64 4.50
CA ASP A 38 8.83 -14.31 5.02
C ASP A 38 8.54 -13.20 3.99
N LEU A 39 8.20 -12.02 4.50
CA LEU A 39 8.08 -10.79 3.74
C LEU A 39 9.19 -9.82 4.17
N GLN A 40 9.87 -9.20 3.21
CA GLN A 40 10.92 -8.23 3.51
C GLN A 40 10.66 -6.89 2.82
N PRO A 41 10.43 -5.78 3.56
CA PRO A 41 10.11 -5.76 4.99
C PRO A 41 8.74 -6.39 5.26
N GLY A 42 8.56 -6.99 6.44
CA GLY A 42 7.28 -7.61 6.81
C GLY A 42 6.17 -6.63 7.14
N THR A 43 6.54 -5.38 7.44
CA THR A 43 5.62 -4.26 7.69
C THR A 43 6.21 -2.99 7.13
N THR A 44 5.37 -2.12 6.57
CA THR A 44 5.77 -0.79 6.11
C THR A 44 4.72 0.23 6.52
N GLN A 45 5.16 1.46 6.80
CA GLN A 45 4.25 2.59 6.95
C GLN A 45 4.06 3.21 5.57
N ILE A 46 2.82 3.56 5.25
CA ILE A 46 2.41 4.07 3.94
C ILE A 46 1.62 5.34 4.18
N GLU A 47 1.96 6.38 3.43
CA GLU A 47 1.23 7.63 3.42
C GLU A 47 0.49 7.82 2.09
N TYR A 48 -0.38 8.83 2.06
CA TYR A 48 -1.11 9.18 0.85
C TYR A 48 -0.17 9.46 -0.33
N ASN A 49 -0.51 8.93 -1.50
CA ASN A 49 0.24 8.90 -2.76
C ASN A 49 1.45 7.95 -2.83
N ASP A 50 1.71 7.15 -1.80
CA ASP A 50 2.71 6.09 -1.91
C ASP A 50 2.21 4.90 -2.72
N SER A 51 3.14 4.02 -3.03
CA SER A 51 2.86 2.72 -3.63
C SER A 51 3.66 1.62 -2.96
N ILE A 52 3.11 0.40 -2.95
CA ILE A 52 3.86 -0.80 -2.62
C ILE A 52 3.94 -1.66 -3.87
N MET A 53 5.14 -2.16 -4.16
CA MET A 53 5.39 -3.18 -5.18
C MET A 53 5.85 -4.46 -4.48
N TRP A 54 5.06 -5.52 -4.61
CA TRP A 54 5.45 -6.86 -4.18
C TRP A 54 6.09 -7.60 -5.35
N TYR A 55 7.17 -8.33 -5.09
CA TYR A 55 7.78 -9.23 -6.07
C TYR A 55 8.02 -10.61 -5.47
N ASN A 56 7.82 -11.65 -6.28
CA ASN A 56 8.02 -13.02 -5.83
C ASN A 56 9.50 -13.41 -5.95
N ALA A 57 10.11 -13.73 -4.81
CA ALA A 57 11.47 -14.26 -4.69
C ALA A 57 11.49 -15.61 -3.96
N ASP A 58 10.35 -16.29 -3.90
CA ASP A 58 10.25 -17.64 -3.40
C ASP A 58 11.04 -18.59 -4.30
N SER A 59 12.03 -19.28 -3.73
CA SER A 59 12.92 -20.17 -4.48
C SER A 59 12.36 -21.58 -4.69
N ARG A 60 11.14 -21.87 -4.22
CA ARG A 60 10.50 -23.16 -4.43
C ARG A 60 10.00 -23.28 -5.87
N GLU A 61 10.27 -24.43 -6.48
CA GLU A 61 9.81 -24.71 -7.84
C GLU A 61 8.28 -24.71 -7.94
N ASN A 62 7.76 -24.10 -9.00
CA ASN A 62 6.33 -24.05 -9.33
C ASN A 62 5.44 -23.43 -8.23
N VAL A 63 5.99 -22.53 -7.41
CA VAL A 63 5.22 -21.75 -6.44
C VAL A 63 4.97 -20.36 -6.98
N THR A 64 3.69 -20.04 -7.18
CA THR A 64 3.23 -18.67 -7.40
C THR A 64 2.81 -18.07 -6.06
N GLN A 65 2.80 -16.74 -5.99
CA GLN A 65 2.35 -16.02 -4.79
C GLN A 65 1.20 -15.10 -5.19
N ARG A 66 0.26 -14.84 -4.29
CA ARG A 66 -0.73 -13.79 -4.46
C ARG A 66 -0.81 -12.92 -3.20
N ILE A 67 -1.11 -11.65 -3.40
CA ILE A 67 -1.42 -10.70 -2.35
C ILE A 67 -2.92 -10.41 -2.43
N VAL A 68 -3.58 -10.50 -1.28
CA VAL A 68 -5.03 -10.35 -1.18
C VAL A 68 -5.38 -9.36 -0.08
N PHE A 69 -6.46 -8.63 -0.32
CA PHE A 69 -7.05 -7.71 0.63
C PHE A 69 -8.52 -8.07 0.81
N ASP A 70 -8.89 -8.29 2.06
CA ASP A 70 -10.25 -8.59 2.50
C ASP A 70 -10.71 -7.40 3.34
N ALA A 71 -11.63 -6.61 2.77
CA ALA A 71 -12.04 -5.35 3.37
C ALA A 71 -13.07 -5.54 4.48
N ASP A 72 -13.90 -6.59 4.41
CA ASP A 72 -14.98 -6.84 5.36
C ASP A 72 -14.72 -8.00 6.33
N GLY A 73 -13.62 -8.72 6.13
CA GLY A 73 -13.09 -9.74 7.05
C GLY A 73 -13.82 -11.08 6.96
N ASP A 74 -14.52 -11.36 5.86
CA ASP A 74 -15.28 -12.60 5.70
C ASP A 74 -14.44 -13.80 5.22
N GLY A 75 -13.17 -13.56 4.90
CA GLY A 75 -12.21 -14.56 4.42
C GLY A 75 -12.35 -14.88 2.93
N LEU A 76 -13.22 -14.19 2.22
CA LEU A 76 -13.31 -14.18 0.76
C LEU A 76 -12.61 -12.91 0.22
N TYR A 77 -12.23 -12.94 -1.05
CA TYR A 77 -11.53 -11.84 -1.73
C TYR A 77 -12.30 -11.42 -2.98
N ASN A 78 -13.63 -11.40 -2.90
CA ASN A 78 -14.54 -11.24 -4.05
C ASN A 78 -15.60 -10.14 -3.88
N GLY A 79 -15.56 -9.43 -2.76
CA GLY A 79 -16.35 -8.25 -2.49
C GLY A 79 -15.93 -7.06 -3.34
N SER A 80 -16.81 -6.05 -3.43
CA SER A 80 -16.55 -4.84 -4.22
C SER A 80 -15.40 -3.98 -3.71
N ALA A 81 -15.02 -4.18 -2.45
CA ALA A 81 -13.89 -3.52 -1.80
C ALA A 81 -12.68 -4.45 -1.60
N ASP A 82 -12.79 -5.70 -2.03
CA ASP A 82 -11.69 -6.65 -1.96
C ASP A 82 -10.86 -6.58 -3.24
N TRP A 83 -9.64 -7.11 -3.17
CA TRP A 83 -8.87 -7.33 -4.37
C TRP A 83 -7.89 -8.49 -4.20
N ASP A 84 -7.54 -9.09 -5.34
CA ASP A 84 -6.55 -10.14 -5.47
C ASP A 84 -5.55 -9.70 -6.54
N SER A 85 -4.25 -9.76 -6.21
CA SER A 85 -3.19 -9.46 -7.17
C SER A 85 -3.20 -10.39 -8.37
N GLY A 86 -3.83 -11.56 -8.27
CA GLY A 86 -3.60 -12.74 -9.08
C GLY A 86 -2.22 -13.34 -8.85
N GLU A 87 -1.87 -14.37 -9.63
CA GLU A 87 -0.59 -15.09 -9.48
C GLU A 87 0.62 -14.22 -9.85
N ILE A 88 1.57 -14.12 -8.93
CA ILE A 88 2.87 -13.48 -9.07
C ILE A 88 3.92 -14.60 -9.18
N TYR A 89 4.55 -14.68 -10.34
CA TYR A 89 5.52 -15.71 -10.68
C TYR A 89 6.92 -15.28 -10.24
N GLN A 90 7.77 -16.24 -9.87
CA GLN A 90 9.17 -15.95 -9.55
C GLN A 90 9.94 -15.47 -10.80
N GLU A 91 9.65 -16.09 -11.94
CA GLU A 91 10.23 -15.75 -13.23
C GLU A 91 9.19 -15.93 -14.33
N CYS A 92 9.20 -15.02 -15.30
CA CYS A 92 8.37 -15.09 -16.48
C CYS A 92 9.21 -15.41 -17.70
N THR A 93 8.99 -16.60 -18.27
CA THR A 93 9.59 -16.94 -19.56
C THR A 93 8.88 -16.13 -20.65
N PRO A 94 9.60 -15.29 -21.43
CA PRO A 94 8.98 -14.56 -22.52
C PRO A 94 8.42 -15.56 -23.54
N PRO A 95 7.18 -15.35 -24.02
CA PRO A 95 6.58 -16.27 -24.97
C PRO A 95 7.41 -16.30 -26.25
N SER A 96 7.54 -17.50 -26.86
CA SER A 96 8.25 -17.69 -28.14
C SER A 96 7.60 -16.96 -29.32
N ASN A 97 6.39 -16.48 -29.12
CA ASN A 97 5.54 -15.82 -30.10
C ASN A 97 5.29 -14.39 -29.58
N ASN A 98 5.00 -13.43 -30.45
CA ASN A 98 4.69 -12.04 -30.08
C ASN A 98 3.33 -11.87 -29.35
N SER A 99 2.90 -12.87 -28.57
CA SER A 99 1.74 -12.84 -27.68
C SER A 99 2.12 -12.20 -26.35
N SER A 100 1.19 -11.52 -25.67
CA SER A 100 1.41 -11.18 -24.26
C SER A 100 1.25 -12.43 -23.39
N SER A 101 2.15 -12.64 -22.43
CA SER A 101 1.94 -13.64 -21.37
C SER A 101 1.14 -13.03 -20.23
N ASP A 102 0.23 -13.80 -19.63
CA ASP A 102 -0.44 -13.43 -18.36
C ASP A 102 0.49 -13.52 -17.14
N CYS A 103 1.74 -13.91 -17.38
CA CYS A 103 2.80 -13.99 -16.37
C CYS A 103 3.22 -12.59 -15.92
N LYS A 104 3.16 -12.36 -14.60
CA LYS A 104 3.62 -11.15 -13.92
C LYS A 104 4.56 -11.52 -12.77
N GLU A 105 5.69 -10.84 -12.67
CA GLU A 105 6.70 -11.08 -11.61
C GLU A 105 6.52 -10.16 -10.40
N SER A 106 5.67 -9.13 -10.55
CA SER A 106 5.37 -8.17 -9.50
C SER A 106 3.93 -7.65 -9.58
N PHE A 107 3.47 -7.08 -8.47
CA PHE A 107 2.18 -6.42 -8.37
C PHE A 107 2.34 -5.12 -7.59
N THR A 108 1.74 -4.04 -8.09
CA THR A 108 1.86 -2.70 -7.49
C THR A 108 0.49 -2.15 -7.11
N VAL A 109 0.37 -1.67 -5.87
CA VAL A 109 -0.81 -0.97 -5.37
C VAL A 109 -0.47 0.47 -5.08
N TRP A 110 -1.34 1.38 -5.52
CA TRP A 110 -1.24 2.82 -5.27
C TRP A 110 -2.22 3.24 -4.17
N PHE A 111 -1.71 3.97 -3.18
CA PHE A 111 -2.46 4.43 -2.02
C PHE A 111 -2.85 5.90 -2.18
N ASN A 112 -3.78 6.16 -3.10
CA ASN A 112 -4.23 7.50 -3.47
C ASN A 112 -5.64 7.87 -2.96
N GLY A 113 -6.16 7.13 -1.97
CA GLY A 113 -7.45 7.39 -1.33
C GLY A 113 -8.53 6.33 -1.56
N THR A 114 -8.37 5.43 -2.55
CA THR A 114 -9.25 4.24 -2.69
C THR A 114 -8.86 3.14 -1.71
N TRP A 115 -7.55 2.98 -1.48
CA TRP A 115 -6.96 1.97 -0.62
C TRP A 115 -6.16 2.66 0.48
N GLY A 116 -6.30 2.19 1.71
CA GLY A 116 -5.77 2.86 2.90
C GLY A 116 -5.09 1.88 3.87
N VAL A 117 -4.93 2.30 5.12
CA VAL A 117 -4.36 1.46 6.19
C VAL A 117 -5.17 0.16 6.31
N GLY A 118 -4.50 -0.99 6.22
CA GLY A 118 -5.12 -2.30 6.29
C GLY A 118 -4.10 -3.43 6.42
N GLU A 119 -4.58 -4.64 6.70
CA GLU A 119 -3.77 -5.84 6.72
C GLU A 119 -3.82 -6.52 5.34
N TYR A 120 -2.66 -6.74 4.75
CA TYR A 120 -2.51 -7.37 3.45
C TYR A 120 -1.94 -8.77 3.64
N ASN A 121 -2.68 -9.77 3.17
CA ASN A 121 -2.31 -11.17 3.33
C ASN A 121 -1.61 -11.67 2.08
N TYR A 122 -0.61 -12.52 2.25
CA TYR A 122 0.05 -13.23 1.15
C TYR A 122 -0.27 -14.71 1.23
N GLN A 123 -0.48 -15.34 0.07
CA GLN A 123 -0.84 -16.75 -0.04
C GLN A 123 -0.03 -17.37 -1.17
N ALA A 124 0.48 -18.57 -0.91
CA ALA A 124 1.14 -19.43 -1.89
C ALA A 124 0.14 -20.44 -2.48
#